data_AF-A0A9D9V1E9-F1
#
_entry.id   AF-A0A9D9V1E9-F1
#
_cell.length_a   1.000
_cell.length_b   1.000
_cell.length_c   1.000
_cell.angle_alpha   90.00
_cell.angle_beta   90.00
_cell.angle_gamma   90.00
#
_symmetry.space_group_name_H-M   'P 1'
#
loop_
_entity.id
_entity.type
_entity.pdbx_description
1 polymer ?
#
loop_
_entity_poly.entity_id
_entity_poly.type
_entity_poly.pdbx_seq_one_letter_code
_entity_poly.pdbx_strand_id
1 'polypeptide(L)'
;MVHFSQYRIQSVLLSLLLIFAGVVAYIHNGGFRYSVDFTGGTDIRMRFEKPENTAAIQKAVHDEWKGTVYNILDANEIIIRIQDTPETVDNLDEKVLATVDAVSTDNPGTILQKNSLSSSIGDSLRKSSLKALLIALFLMLLYIAVRFEFAFGIGAVIALFHDALTVLAVFLLINREISIDVVAALLAVLGYSINDTIVIFTQIRKNLKAMKGKPLAEIVDTSINQTLRRTMLTSLSTALVVGSMLIFGGESIFSLSLAILLGIIFGTYSSIFIASSIMMCFYKEEK
;
A
#
# COMPACT_ATOMS: atom_id res chain seq x y z
N MET A 1 30.49 1.08 13.72
CA MET A 1 29.94 0.15 12.70
C MET A 1 28.74 -0.53 13.34
N VAL A 2 27.58 -0.53 12.69
CA VAL A 2 26.35 -1.10 13.28
C VAL A 2 26.25 -2.58 12.93
N HIS A 3 25.95 -3.42 13.91
CA HIS A 3 25.81 -4.88 13.74
C HIS A 3 24.35 -5.27 13.44
N PHE A 4 23.93 -5.11 12.19
CA PHE A 4 22.56 -5.37 11.75
C PHE A 4 22.17 -6.85 11.89
N SER A 5 23.13 -7.74 11.68
CA SER A 5 22.97 -9.19 11.76
C SER A 5 22.50 -9.68 13.15
N GLN A 6 22.78 -8.94 14.23
CA GLN A 6 22.36 -9.28 15.59
C GLN A 6 20.86 -9.08 15.81
N TYR A 7 20.29 -8.06 15.16
CA TYR A 7 18.87 -7.68 15.32
C TYR A 7 17.94 -8.41 14.35
N ARG A 8 18.48 -9.27 13.48
CA ARG A 8 17.70 -9.94 12.43
C ARG A 8 16.46 -10.68 12.92
N ILE A 9 16.57 -11.40 14.04
CA ILE A 9 15.47 -12.21 14.58
C ILE A 9 14.36 -11.30 15.11
N GLN A 10 14.75 -10.25 15.84
CA GLN A 10 13.80 -9.27 16.39
C GLN A 10 13.06 -8.55 15.27
N SER A 11 13.76 -8.18 14.20
CA SER A 11 13.18 -7.59 13.00
C SER A 11 12.17 -8.53 12.31
N VAL A 12 12.56 -9.79 12.08
CA VAL A 12 11.64 -10.78 11.48
C VAL A 12 10.41 -11.00 12.37
N LEU A 13 10.57 -11.08 13.70
CA LEU A 13 9.47 -11.23 14.63
C LEU A 13 8.51 -10.03 14.63
N LEU A 14 9.03 -8.80 14.62
CA LEU A 14 8.20 -7.59 14.53
C LEU A 14 7.39 -7.57 13.24
N SER A 15 8.02 -7.95 12.13
CA SER A 15 7.37 -8.06 10.83
C SER A 15 6.26 -9.10 10.81
N LEU A 16 6.52 -10.28 11.37
CA LEU A 16 5.52 -11.34 11.48
C LEU A 16 4.36 -10.93 12.38
N LEU A 17 4.63 -10.19 13.46
CA LEU A 17 3.59 -9.67 14.35
C LEU A 17 2.68 -8.67 13.62
N LEU A 18 3.24 -7.77 12.80
CA LEU A 18 2.45 -6.84 12.00
C LEU A 18 1.59 -7.57 10.97
N ILE A 19 2.16 -8.54 10.25
CA ILE A 19 1.41 -9.35 9.27
C ILE A 19 0.31 -10.14 9.99
N PHE A 20 0.60 -10.73 11.15
CA PHE A 20 -0.38 -11.45 11.96
C PHE A 20 -1.52 -10.53 12.41
N ALA A 21 -1.23 -9.32 12.89
CA ALA A 21 -2.23 -8.33 13.23
C ALA A 21 -3.11 -7.97 12.01
N GLY A 22 -2.50 -7.86 10.82
CA GLY A 22 -3.21 -7.71 9.55
C GLY A 22 -4.14 -8.87 9.24
N VAL A 23 -3.71 -10.12 9.45
CA VAL A 23 -4.56 -11.32 9.27
C VAL A 23 -5.74 -11.32 10.24
N VAL A 24 -5.52 -10.97 11.50
CA VAL A 24 -6.60 -10.83 12.49
C VAL A 24 -7.60 -9.74 12.06
N ALA A 25 -7.10 -8.59 11.59
CA ALA A 25 -7.95 -7.52 11.07
C ALA A 25 -8.72 -7.95 9.81
N TYR A 26 -8.11 -8.74 8.92
CA TYR A 26 -8.78 -9.31 7.75
C TYR A 26 -10.00 -10.17 8.15
N ILE A 27 -9.81 -11.05 9.13
CA ILE A 27 -10.88 -11.92 9.63
C ILE A 27 -11.98 -11.09 10.30
N HIS A 28 -11.60 -10.13 11.15
CA HIS A 28 -12.54 -9.27 11.87
C HIS A 28 -13.36 -8.38 10.92
N ASN A 29 -12.75 -7.84 9.88
CA ASN A 29 -13.39 -6.94 8.93
C ASN A 29 -14.18 -7.68 7.83
N GLY A 30 -14.14 -9.01 7.80
CA GLY A 30 -14.78 -9.81 6.75
C GLY A 30 -14.07 -9.73 5.40
N GLY A 31 -12.80 -9.32 5.37
CA GLY A 31 -11.97 -9.24 4.18
C GLY A 31 -11.36 -7.86 3.92
N PHE A 32 -10.81 -7.68 2.72
CA PHE A 32 -10.38 -6.36 2.24
C PHE A 32 -11.59 -5.53 1.84
N ARG A 33 -11.57 -4.25 2.21
CA ARG A 33 -12.51 -3.27 1.67
C ARG A 33 -11.97 -2.76 0.35
N TYR A 34 -12.74 -2.93 -0.71
CA TYR A 34 -12.38 -2.47 -2.04
C TYR A 34 -13.10 -1.16 -2.36
N SER A 35 -12.45 -0.29 -3.12
CA SER A 35 -13.11 0.93 -3.63
C SER A 35 -14.13 0.59 -4.72
N VAL A 36 -14.93 1.60 -5.12
CA VAL A 36 -15.83 1.51 -6.28
C VAL A 36 -15.13 1.11 -7.57
N ASP A 37 -13.81 1.33 -7.67
CA ASP A 37 -13.01 0.91 -8.83
C ASP A 37 -13.03 -0.60 -9.05
N PHE A 38 -13.30 -1.37 -7.99
CA PHE A 38 -13.31 -2.83 -8.03
C PHE A 38 -14.69 -3.43 -7.72
N THR A 39 -15.52 -2.75 -6.92
CA THR A 39 -16.87 -3.22 -6.60
C THR A 39 -17.92 -2.75 -7.60
N GLY A 40 -17.65 -1.67 -8.33
CA GLY A 40 -18.68 -0.89 -9.00
C GLY A 40 -19.48 -0.03 -7.99
N GLY A 41 -20.11 1.03 -8.49
CA GLY A 41 -20.87 1.98 -7.67
C GLY A 41 -20.79 3.41 -8.21
N THR A 42 -21.33 4.34 -7.43
CA THR A 42 -21.26 5.78 -7.73
C THR A 42 -20.67 6.55 -6.56
N ASP A 43 -19.70 7.40 -6.87
CA ASP A 43 -19.14 8.41 -5.99
C ASP A 43 -19.72 9.77 -6.33
N ILE A 44 -20.29 10.43 -5.32
CA ILE A 44 -20.81 11.79 -5.42
C ILE A 44 -20.04 12.65 -4.42
N ARG A 45 -19.28 13.61 -4.93
CA ARG A 45 -18.63 14.63 -4.10
C ARG A 45 -19.55 15.83 -3.98
N MET A 46 -19.85 16.21 -2.74
CA MET A 46 -20.70 17.36 -2.43
C MET A 46 -19.93 18.37 -1.59
N ARG A 47 -20.21 19.65 -1.83
CA ARG A 47 -19.72 20.77 -1.02
C ARG A 47 -20.88 21.57 -0.45
N PHE A 48 -20.76 21.95 0.80
CA PHE A 48 -21.69 22.79 1.54
C PHE A 48 -21.09 24.19 1.74
N GLU A 49 -21.94 25.18 1.96
CA GLU A 49 -21.48 26.54 2.25
C GLU A 49 -20.90 26.65 3.67
N LYS A 50 -21.47 25.91 4.62
CA LYS A 50 -21.06 25.87 6.03
C LYS A 50 -20.74 24.43 6.47
N PRO A 51 -20.03 24.23 7.59
CA PRO A 51 -19.82 22.90 8.13
C PRO A 51 -21.16 22.26 8.50
N GLU A 52 -21.40 21.04 8.02
CA GLU A 52 -22.70 20.38 8.13
C GLU A 52 -22.67 19.13 9.02
N ASN A 53 -23.82 18.74 9.59
CA ASN A 53 -23.91 17.53 10.40
C ASN A 53 -23.89 16.26 9.53
N THR A 54 -22.68 15.80 9.27
CA THR A 54 -22.38 14.62 8.46
C THR A 54 -23.01 13.32 8.97
N ALA A 55 -23.25 13.19 10.28
CA ALA A 55 -23.87 11.99 10.85
C ALA A 55 -25.36 11.88 10.47
N ALA A 56 -26.06 13.01 10.39
CA ALA A 56 -27.47 13.03 9.96
C ALA A 56 -27.59 12.70 8.47
N ILE A 57 -26.73 13.30 7.64
CA ILE A 57 -26.64 13.00 6.20
C ILE A 57 -26.30 11.53 5.97
N GLN A 58 -25.26 11.03 6.65
CA GLN A 58 -24.85 9.63 6.57
C GLN A 58 -26.01 8.70 6.90
N LYS A 59 -26.75 8.97 7.98
CA LYS A 59 -27.89 8.15 8.39
C LYS A 59 -28.99 8.15 7.32
N ALA A 60 -29.40 9.31 6.83
CA ALA A 60 -30.47 9.41 5.83
C ALA A 60 -30.11 8.68 4.52
N VAL A 61 -28.89 8.86 4.05
CA VAL A 61 -28.37 8.18 2.85
C VAL A 61 -28.22 6.67 3.09
N HIS A 62 -27.84 6.25 4.29
CA HIS A 62 -27.73 4.83 4.63
C HIS A 62 -29.08 4.12 4.76
N ASP A 63 -30.09 4.81 5.29
CA ASP A 63 -31.45 4.29 5.41
C ASP A 63 -32.07 4.03 4.02
N GLU A 64 -31.72 4.85 3.02
CA GLU A 64 -32.21 4.72 1.64
C GLU A 64 -31.35 3.75 0.79
N TRP A 65 -30.02 3.81 0.91
CA TRP A 65 -29.10 2.92 0.21
C TRP A 65 -28.21 2.13 1.19
N LYS A 66 -28.51 0.83 1.33
CA LYS A 66 -27.70 -0.10 2.11
C LYS A 66 -26.33 -0.30 1.46
N GLY A 67 -25.25 -0.30 2.25
CA GLY A 67 -23.88 -0.44 1.73
C GLY A 67 -23.22 0.88 1.32
N THR A 68 -23.78 2.01 1.75
CA THR A 68 -23.20 3.34 1.60
C THR A 68 -21.95 3.52 2.46
N VAL A 69 -20.88 4.01 1.85
CA VAL A 69 -19.67 4.45 2.55
C VAL A 69 -19.64 5.96 2.49
N TYR A 70 -19.44 6.58 3.65
CA TYR A 70 -19.41 8.02 3.80
C TYR A 70 -18.01 8.46 4.23
N ASN A 71 -17.37 9.30 3.44
CA ASN A 71 -16.06 9.85 3.76
C ASN A 71 -16.15 11.39 3.83
N ILE A 72 -15.66 11.95 4.93
CA ILE A 72 -15.55 13.40 5.12
C ILE A 72 -14.21 13.85 4.54
N LEU A 73 -14.24 14.80 3.61
CA LEU A 73 -13.04 15.38 3.01
C LEU A 73 -12.52 16.57 3.81
N ASP A 74 -13.44 17.45 4.21
CA ASP A 74 -13.19 18.67 4.97
C ASP A 74 -14.46 19.04 5.75
N ALA A 75 -14.42 20.10 6.56
CA ALA A 75 -15.57 20.60 7.33
C ALA A 75 -16.82 20.80 6.44
N ASN A 76 -16.62 21.18 5.17
CA ASN A 76 -17.68 21.53 4.23
C ASN A 76 -17.75 20.60 3.01
N GLU A 77 -16.94 19.54 2.93
CA GLU A 77 -16.90 18.65 1.77
C GLU A 77 -17.00 17.19 2.16
N ILE A 78 -17.81 16.47 1.42
CA ILE A 78 -18.12 15.06 1.69
C ILE A 78 -18.08 14.27 0.39
N ILE A 79 -17.72 13.00 0.48
CA ILE A 79 -17.93 12.02 -0.57
C ILE A 79 -18.92 10.98 -0.06
N ILE A 80 -20.02 10.86 -0.79
CA ILE A 80 -21.01 9.81 -0.62
C ILE A 80 -20.71 8.75 -1.67
N ARG A 81 -20.40 7.54 -1.21
CA ARG A 81 -20.12 6.38 -2.05
C ARG A 81 -21.25 5.38 -1.89
N ILE A 82 -21.90 5.04 -2.99
CA ILE A 82 -22.99 4.08 -3.05
C ILE A 82 -22.50 2.86 -3.83
N GLN A 83 -22.24 1.76 -3.13
CA GLN A 83 -21.89 0.49 -3.75
C GLN A 83 -23.16 -0.23 -4.20
N ASP A 84 -23.10 -0.84 -5.38
CA ASP A 84 -24.09 -1.84 -5.82
C ASP A 84 -25.55 -1.35 -5.88
N THR A 85 -25.81 -0.28 -6.64
CA THR A 85 -27.16 -0.04 -7.17
C THR A 85 -27.37 -0.88 -8.42
N PRO A 86 -28.48 -1.66 -8.52
CA PRO A 86 -28.89 -2.28 -9.77
C PRO A 86 -28.88 -1.22 -10.88
N GLU A 87 -28.35 -1.60 -12.05
CA GLU A 87 -28.28 -0.83 -13.28
C GLU A 87 -29.06 0.49 -13.23
N THR A 88 -28.34 1.62 -13.24
CA THR A 88 -28.93 2.93 -13.51
C THR A 88 -30.18 3.22 -12.66
N VAL A 89 -30.00 3.58 -11.40
CA VAL A 89 -30.96 4.52 -10.82
C VAL A 89 -30.82 5.79 -11.63
N ASP A 90 -31.68 5.96 -12.64
CA ASP A 90 -31.83 7.22 -13.35
C ASP A 90 -31.94 8.33 -12.30
N ASN A 91 -31.08 9.34 -12.44
CA ASN A 91 -31.00 10.49 -11.55
C ASN A 91 -30.61 10.15 -10.09
N LEU A 92 -29.75 9.15 -9.85
CA LEU A 92 -29.22 8.84 -8.51
C LEU A 92 -28.66 10.09 -7.80
N ASP A 93 -27.98 10.95 -8.55
CA ASP A 93 -27.47 12.24 -8.10
C ASP A 93 -28.56 13.20 -7.66
N GLU A 94 -29.66 13.31 -8.40
CA GLU A 94 -30.80 14.14 -7.99
C GLU A 94 -31.47 13.57 -6.73
N LYS A 95 -31.58 12.24 -6.61
CA LYS A 95 -32.15 11.59 -5.42
C LYS A 95 -31.25 11.78 -4.21
N VAL A 96 -29.94 11.56 -4.36
CA VAL A 96 -28.98 11.79 -3.27
C VAL A 96 -29.01 13.26 -2.87
N LEU A 97 -29.01 14.17 -3.84
CA LEU A 97 -29.12 15.61 -3.55
C LEU A 97 -30.41 15.93 -2.79
N ALA A 98 -31.56 15.41 -3.23
CA ALA A 98 -32.84 15.62 -2.55
C ALA A 98 -32.84 15.05 -1.12
N THR A 99 -32.26 13.86 -0.91
CA THR A 99 -32.12 13.24 0.42
C THR A 99 -31.20 14.05 1.32
N VAL A 100 -30.10 14.58 0.78
CA VAL A 100 -29.20 15.48 1.53
C VAL A 100 -29.88 16.81 1.85
N ASP A 101 -30.53 17.45 0.88
CA ASP A 101 -31.20 18.75 1.06
C ASP A 101 -32.40 18.66 2.01
N ALA A 102 -33.08 17.50 2.07
CA ALA A 102 -34.14 17.25 3.04
C ALA A 102 -33.64 17.20 4.50
N VAL A 103 -32.37 16.85 4.70
CA VAL A 103 -31.71 16.83 6.01
C VAL A 103 -30.99 18.14 6.31
N SER A 104 -30.46 18.80 5.27
CA SER A 104 -29.64 20.01 5.33
C SER A 104 -30.39 21.23 4.76
N THR A 105 -31.58 21.52 5.29
CA THR A 105 -32.50 22.53 4.72
C THR A 105 -31.93 23.96 4.68
N ASP A 106 -31.04 24.30 5.62
CA ASP A 106 -30.44 25.63 5.74
C ASP A 106 -29.05 25.74 5.09
N ASN A 107 -28.56 24.66 4.46
CA ASN A 107 -27.24 24.54 3.86
C ASN A 107 -27.26 23.47 2.75
N PRO A 108 -27.92 23.73 1.61
CA PRO A 108 -28.07 22.74 0.55
C PRO A 108 -26.71 22.37 -0.03
N GLY A 109 -26.56 21.10 -0.38
CA GLY A 109 -25.31 20.59 -0.94
C GLY A 109 -25.17 20.92 -2.42
N THR A 110 -23.99 21.28 -2.89
CA THR A 110 -23.69 21.37 -4.33
C THR A 110 -22.86 20.17 -4.76
N ILE A 111 -23.32 19.43 -5.76
CA ILE A 111 -22.55 18.33 -6.35
C ILE A 111 -21.37 18.93 -7.14
N LEU A 112 -20.16 18.61 -6.70
CA LEU A 112 -18.92 19.01 -7.38
C LEU A 112 -18.49 18.00 -8.45
N GLN A 113 -18.68 16.72 -8.16
CA GLN A 113 -18.21 15.64 -9.02
C GLN A 113 -19.06 14.39 -8.85
N LYS A 114 -19.32 13.69 -9.95
CA LYS A 114 -19.97 12.39 -9.99
C LYS A 114 -19.12 11.43 -10.80
N ASN A 115 -18.72 10.32 -10.21
CA ASN A 115 -18.01 9.23 -10.89
C ASN A 115 -18.81 7.94 -10.69
N SER A 116 -19.27 7.33 -11.78
CA SER A 116 -19.99 6.06 -11.75
C SER A 116 -19.23 4.99 -12.52
N LEU A 117 -19.09 3.82 -11.92
CA LEU A 117 -18.49 2.63 -12.52
C LEU A 117 -19.47 1.46 -12.40
N SER A 118 -19.68 0.73 -13.50
CA SER A 118 -20.47 -0.49 -13.45
C SER A 118 -19.69 -1.62 -12.78
N SER A 119 -20.40 -2.53 -12.11
CA SER A 119 -19.81 -3.72 -11.48
C SER A 119 -19.01 -4.57 -12.47
N SER A 120 -19.46 -4.68 -13.72
CA SER A 120 -18.72 -5.39 -14.77
C SER A 120 -17.37 -4.75 -15.11
N ILE A 121 -17.27 -3.41 -15.10
CA ILE A 121 -16.00 -2.71 -15.31
C ILE A 121 -15.12 -2.91 -14.07
N GLY A 122 -15.68 -2.79 -12.87
CA GLY A 122 -14.96 -3.00 -11.62
C GLY A 122 -14.33 -4.40 -11.50
N ASP A 123 -15.08 -5.44 -11.84
CA ASP A 123 -14.59 -6.82 -11.88
C ASP A 123 -13.45 -7.01 -12.90
N SER A 124 -13.56 -6.37 -14.06
CA SER A 124 -12.51 -6.39 -15.08
C SER A 124 -11.24 -5.69 -14.61
N LEU A 125 -11.37 -4.53 -13.97
CA LEU A 125 -10.27 -3.79 -13.37
C LEU A 125 -9.60 -4.62 -12.27
N ARG A 126 -10.37 -5.21 -11.35
CA ARG A 126 -9.84 -6.07 -10.29
C ARG A 126 -9.03 -7.24 -10.83
N LYS A 127 -9.56 -7.96 -11.82
CA LYS A 127 -8.86 -9.09 -12.48
C LYS A 127 -7.60 -8.61 -13.18
N SER A 128 -7.66 -7.46 -13.86
CA SER A 128 -6.51 -6.88 -14.57
C SER A 128 -5.41 -6.41 -13.60
N SER A 129 -5.78 -5.77 -12.49
CA SER A 129 -4.88 -5.37 -11.40
C SER A 129 -4.19 -6.58 -10.77
N LEU A 130 -4.92 -7.67 -10.50
CA LEU A 130 -4.33 -8.90 -9.99
C LEU A 130 -3.37 -9.53 -11.00
N LYS A 131 -3.74 -9.57 -12.29
CA LYS A 131 -2.85 -10.05 -13.36
C LYS A 131 -1.58 -9.20 -13.46
N ALA A 132 -1.71 -7.87 -13.41
CA ALA A 132 -0.56 -6.97 -13.45
C ALA A 132 0.41 -7.21 -12.28
N LEU A 133 -0.12 -7.41 -11.06
CA LEU A 133 0.68 -7.75 -9.88
C LEU A 133 1.44 -9.07 -10.05
N LEU A 134 0.77 -10.11 -10.54
CA LEU A 134 1.40 -11.42 -10.77
C LEU A 134 2.46 -11.36 -11.88
N ILE A 135 2.19 -10.64 -12.97
CA ILE A 135 3.16 -10.44 -14.06
C ILE A 135 4.38 -9.67 -13.55
N ALA A 136 4.17 -8.59 -12.79
CA ALA A 136 5.26 -7.81 -12.21
C ALA A 136 6.14 -8.66 -11.27
N LEU A 137 5.52 -9.43 -10.37
CA LEU A 137 6.23 -10.36 -9.48
C LEU A 137 7.03 -11.40 -10.28
N PHE A 138 6.44 -11.99 -11.32
CA PHE A 138 7.12 -12.94 -12.19
C PHE A 138 8.31 -12.33 -12.93
N LEU A 139 8.16 -11.13 -13.50
CA LEU A 139 9.25 -10.44 -14.20
C LEU A 139 10.38 -10.06 -13.24
N MET A 140 10.06 -9.64 -12.02
CA MET A 140 11.07 -9.37 -10.98
C MET A 140 11.80 -10.65 -10.57
N LEU A 141 11.07 -11.75 -10.37
CA LEU A 141 11.64 -13.09 -10.11
C LEU A 141 12.61 -13.51 -11.21
N LEU A 142 12.19 -13.39 -12.47
CA LEU A 142 13.00 -13.73 -13.63
C LEU A 142 14.27 -12.88 -13.69
N TYR A 143 14.15 -11.56 -13.50
CA TYR A 143 15.30 -10.67 -13.46
C TYR A 143 16.28 -11.06 -12.35
N ILE A 144 15.79 -11.31 -11.13
CA ILE A 144 16.62 -11.70 -10.00
C ILE A 144 17.31 -13.05 -10.28
N ALA A 145 16.58 -14.03 -10.81
CA ALA A 145 17.11 -15.36 -11.12
C ALA A 145 18.26 -15.32 -12.15
N VAL A 146 18.18 -14.43 -13.15
CA VAL A 146 19.26 -14.23 -14.13
C VAL A 146 20.42 -13.44 -13.53
N ARG A 147 20.14 -12.49 -12.63
CA ARG A 147 21.13 -11.52 -12.13
C ARG A 147 21.92 -12.01 -10.91
N PHE A 148 21.34 -12.90 -10.10
CA PHE A 148 21.84 -13.30 -8.77
C PHE A 148 21.84 -14.82 -8.57
N GLU A 149 22.71 -15.28 -7.67
CA GLU A 149 22.73 -16.68 -7.21
C GLU A 149 21.49 -17.00 -6.34
N PHE A 150 21.13 -18.28 -6.25
CA PHE A 150 19.88 -18.75 -5.62
C PHE A 150 19.61 -18.14 -4.23
N ALA A 151 20.62 -18.08 -3.35
CA ALA A 151 20.48 -17.55 -1.99
C ALA A 151 20.08 -16.06 -1.97
N PHE A 152 20.68 -15.25 -2.84
CA PHE A 152 20.28 -13.85 -3.02
C PHE A 152 18.89 -13.78 -3.65
N GLY A 153 18.60 -14.69 -4.59
CA GLY A 153 17.31 -14.72 -5.25
C GLY A 153 16.14 -14.90 -4.30
N ILE A 154 16.18 -15.95 -3.48
CA ILE A 154 15.12 -16.24 -2.50
C ILE A 154 15.00 -15.14 -1.44
N GLY A 155 16.12 -14.53 -1.04
CA GLY A 155 16.14 -13.40 -0.11
C GLY A 155 15.40 -12.17 -0.65
N ALA A 156 15.66 -11.78 -1.89
CA ALA A 156 14.97 -10.65 -2.52
C ALA A 156 13.47 -10.92 -2.69
N VAL A 157 13.09 -12.13 -3.07
CA VAL A 157 11.70 -12.50 -3.31
C VAL A 157 10.88 -12.45 -2.02
N ILE A 158 11.38 -13.05 -0.95
CA ILE A 158 10.69 -13.06 0.34
C ILE A 158 10.54 -11.63 0.88
N ALA A 159 11.55 -10.78 0.69
CA ALA A 159 11.45 -9.36 1.07
C ALA A 159 10.35 -8.63 0.28
N LEU A 160 10.25 -8.85 -1.04
CA LEU A 160 9.19 -8.23 -1.86
C LEU A 160 7.78 -8.67 -1.45
N PHE A 161 7.60 -9.95 -1.13
CA PHE A 161 6.31 -10.42 -0.59
C PHE A 161 6.01 -9.79 0.76
N HIS A 162 7.01 -9.68 1.64
CA HIS A 162 6.88 -9.01 2.92
C HIS A 162 6.48 -7.53 2.75
N ASP A 163 7.09 -6.80 1.82
CA ASP A 163 6.75 -5.40 1.55
C ASP A 163 5.27 -5.23 1.15
N ALA A 164 4.80 -6.03 0.19
CA ALA A 164 3.40 -5.99 -0.22
C ALA A 164 2.45 -6.34 0.93
N LEU A 165 2.76 -7.38 1.71
CA LEU A 165 1.94 -7.83 2.83
C LEU A 165 1.90 -6.80 3.97
N THR A 166 3.00 -6.13 4.27
CA THR A 166 3.05 -5.12 5.35
C THR A 166 2.22 -3.89 5.00
N VAL A 167 2.28 -3.40 3.76
CA VAL A 167 1.39 -2.31 3.32
C VAL A 167 -0.08 -2.73 3.41
N LEU A 168 -0.43 -3.93 2.91
CA LEU A 168 -1.81 -4.45 2.98
C LEU A 168 -2.28 -4.66 4.43
N ALA A 169 -1.41 -5.14 5.31
CA ALA A 169 -1.71 -5.32 6.73
C ALA A 169 -2.03 -3.98 7.41
N VAL A 170 -1.25 -2.93 7.14
CA VAL A 170 -1.53 -1.60 7.68
C VAL A 170 -2.88 -1.10 7.18
N PHE A 171 -3.18 -1.22 5.89
CA PHE A 171 -4.47 -0.82 5.32
C PHE A 171 -5.67 -1.51 5.99
N LEU A 172 -5.55 -2.81 6.29
CA LEU A 172 -6.55 -3.56 7.03
C LEU A 172 -6.71 -3.04 8.47
N LEU A 173 -5.61 -2.75 9.15
CA LEU A 173 -5.61 -2.27 10.55
C LEU A 173 -6.26 -0.89 10.69
N ILE A 174 -6.04 0.00 9.71
CA ILE A 174 -6.66 1.34 9.70
C ILE A 174 -8.00 1.37 8.96
N ASN A 175 -8.53 0.21 8.55
CA ASN A 175 -9.80 0.05 7.86
C ASN A 175 -9.94 0.93 6.60
N ARG A 176 -8.84 1.08 5.84
CA ARG A 176 -8.81 1.83 4.58
C ARG A 176 -9.03 0.93 3.37
N GLU A 177 -9.58 1.51 2.32
CA GLU A 177 -9.98 0.79 1.12
C GLU A 177 -8.80 0.61 0.16
N ILE A 178 -8.80 -0.51 -0.56
CA ILE A 178 -7.87 -0.79 -1.64
C ILE A 178 -8.50 -0.31 -2.93
N SER A 179 -7.96 0.77 -3.49
CA SER A 179 -8.30 1.29 -4.82
C SER A 179 -7.33 0.83 -5.89
N ILE A 180 -7.65 1.15 -7.15
CA ILE A 180 -6.71 0.94 -8.26
C ILE A 180 -5.39 1.70 -8.05
N ASP A 181 -5.46 2.89 -7.43
CA ASP A 181 -4.30 3.69 -7.08
C ASP A 181 -3.43 3.00 -6.03
N VAL A 182 -4.04 2.37 -5.01
CA VAL A 182 -3.28 1.60 -4.00
C VAL A 182 -2.56 0.42 -4.66
N VAL A 183 -3.18 -0.26 -5.64
CA VAL A 183 -2.50 -1.32 -6.38
C VAL A 183 -1.36 -0.77 -7.23
N ALA A 184 -1.54 0.38 -7.88
CA ALA A 184 -0.48 1.06 -8.63
C ALA A 184 0.69 1.48 -7.72
N ALA A 185 0.39 2.01 -6.52
CA ALA A 185 1.39 2.30 -5.50
C ALA A 185 2.17 1.07 -5.07
N LEU A 186 1.49 -0.06 -4.82
CA LEU A 186 2.14 -1.32 -4.48
C LEU A 186 3.12 -1.76 -5.58
N LEU A 187 2.71 -1.70 -6.85
CA LEU A 187 3.59 -2.00 -7.99
C LEU A 187 4.83 -1.09 -8.04
N ALA A 188 4.64 0.22 -7.82
CA ALA A 188 5.73 1.19 -7.79
C ALA A 188 6.71 0.91 -6.64
N VAL A 189 6.18 0.61 -5.45
CA VAL A 189 6.95 0.28 -4.26
C VAL A 189 7.78 -0.98 -4.44
N LEU A 190 7.24 -2.02 -5.08
CA LEU A 190 7.99 -3.25 -5.34
C LEU A 190 9.23 -2.96 -6.21
N GLY A 191 9.09 -2.11 -7.23
CA GLY A 191 10.22 -1.63 -8.04
C GLY A 191 11.20 -0.75 -7.27
N TYR A 192 10.71 0.00 -6.29
CA TYR A 192 11.55 0.81 -5.40
C TYR A 192 12.37 -0.07 -4.44
N SER A 193 11.72 -1.02 -3.75
CA SER A 193 12.34 -1.89 -2.74
C SER A 193 13.39 -2.84 -3.34
N ILE A 194 13.13 -3.39 -4.53
CA ILE A 194 14.09 -4.27 -5.20
C ILE A 194 15.39 -3.51 -5.54
N ASN A 195 15.33 -2.21 -5.85
CA ASN A 195 16.51 -1.40 -6.15
C ASN A 195 17.47 -1.34 -4.94
N ASP A 196 16.95 -1.12 -3.74
CA ASP A 196 17.75 -1.12 -2.51
C ASP A 196 18.33 -2.52 -2.23
N THR A 197 17.53 -3.57 -2.44
CA THR A 197 18.00 -4.97 -2.28
C THR A 197 19.15 -5.30 -3.23
N ILE A 198 19.05 -4.92 -4.52
CA ILE A 198 20.11 -5.11 -5.53
C ILE A 198 21.39 -4.41 -5.11
N VAL A 199 21.26 -3.21 -4.56
CA VAL A 199 22.35 -2.38 -4.07
C VAL A 199 23.12 -3.09 -2.95
N ILE A 200 22.44 -3.56 -1.90
CA ILE A 200 23.14 -4.20 -0.76
C ILE A 200 23.68 -5.56 -1.20
N PHE A 201 22.93 -6.34 -1.98
CA PHE A 201 23.36 -7.67 -2.45
C PHE A 201 24.58 -7.59 -3.35
N THR A 202 24.67 -6.58 -4.22
CA THR A 202 25.88 -6.36 -5.01
C THR A 202 27.08 -6.07 -4.12
N GLN A 203 26.91 -5.29 -3.05
CA GLN A 203 27.99 -5.00 -2.12
C GLN A 203 28.38 -6.23 -1.28
N ILE A 204 27.41 -7.06 -0.89
CA ILE A 204 27.67 -8.35 -0.23
C ILE A 204 28.51 -9.26 -1.14
N ARG A 205 28.13 -9.42 -2.42
CA ARG A 205 28.90 -10.22 -3.39
C ARG A 205 30.33 -9.70 -3.58
N LYS A 206 30.53 -8.39 -3.58
CA LYS A 206 31.88 -7.79 -3.65
C LYS A 206 32.69 -8.11 -2.39
N ASN A 207 32.11 -7.91 -1.21
CA ASN A 207 32.81 -8.15 0.05
C ASN A 207 33.04 -9.63 0.34
N LEU A 208 32.19 -10.55 -0.13
CA LEU A 208 32.44 -11.99 -0.08
C LEU A 208 33.77 -12.37 -0.77
N LYS A 209 34.10 -11.69 -1.88
CA LYS A 209 35.37 -11.90 -2.59
C LYS A 209 36.55 -11.20 -1.92
N ALA A 210 36.32 -10.03 -1.32
CA ALA A 210 37.38 -9.20 -0.73
C ALA A 210 37.74 -9.58 0.72
N MET A 211 36.78 -10.10 1.49
CA MET A 211 36.89 -10.41 2.92
C MET A 211 36.89 -11.93 3.15
N LYS A 212 37.65 -12.67 2.34
CA LYS A 212 37.73 -14.14 2.45
C LYS A 212 38.17 -14.56 3.87
N GLY A 213 37.52 -15.59 4.40
CA GLY A 213 37.79 -16.12 5.74
C GLY A 213 37.15 -15.36 6.90
N LYS A 214 36.43 -14.26 6.63
CA LYS A 214 35.62 -13.57 7.64
C LYS A 214 34.24 -14.25 7.78
N PRO A 215 33.63 -14.26 8.98
CA PRO A 215 32.27 -14.78 9.14
C PRO A 215 31.28 -14.05 8.24
N LEU A 216 30.36 -14.79 7.60
CA LEU A 216 29.33 -14.24 6.72
C LEU A 216 28.57 -13.04 7.34
N ALA A 217 28.27 -13.10 8.65
CA ALA A 217 27.60 -12.01 9.36
C ALA A 217 28.41 -10.70 9.36
N GLU A 218 29.73 -10.78 9.53
CA GLU A 218 30.63 -9.62 9.49
C GLU A 218 30.68 -9.02 8.07
N ILE A 219 30.69 -9.87 7.05
CA ILE A 219 30.68 -9.45 5.64
C ILE A 219 29.38 -8.71 5.33
N VAL A 220 28.22 -9.27 5.71
CA VAL A 220 26.90 -8.66 5.50
C VAL A 220 26.79 -7.33 6.24
N ASP A 221 27.18 -7.27 7.52
CA ASP A 221 27.16 -6.03 8.30
C ASP A 221 28.03 -4.95 7.64
N THR A 222 29.22 -5.32 7.16
CA THR A 222 30.11 -4.40 6.44
C THR A 222 29.47 -3.86 5.17
N SER A 223 28.86 -4.74 4.37
CA SER A 223 28.20 -4.35 3.14
C SER A 223 27.01 -3.42 3.38
N ILE A 224 26.18 -3.70 4.38
CA ILE A 224 25.04 -2.84 4.74
C ILE A 224 25.54 -1.47 5.19
N ASN A 225 26.54 -1.39 6.09
CA ASN A 225 27.08 -0.10 6.54
C ASN A 225 27.65 0.73 5.37
N GLN A 226 28.28 0.10 4.38
CA GLN A 226 28.82 0.77 3.20
C GLN A 226 27.74 1.33 2.26
N THR A 227 26.57 0.68 2.18
CA THR A 227 25.46 1.13 1.30
C THR A 227 24.42 1.98 2.02
N LEU A 228 24.38 1.95 3.36
CA LEU A 228 23.32 2.55 4.18
C LEU A 228 23.09 4.03 3.87
N ARG A 229 24.16 4.81 3.72
CA ARG A 229 24.04 6.26 3.41
C ARG A 229 23.28 6.49 2.11
N ARG A 230 23.57 5.70 1.06
CA ARG A 230 22.89 5.83 -0.23
C ARG A 230 21.42 5.48 -0.08
N THR A 231 21.13 4.30 0.48
CA THR A 231 19.77 3.80 0.71
C THR A 231 18.93 4.77 1.53
N MET A 232 19.46 5.27 2.65
CA MET A 232 18.75 6.25 3.48
C MET A 232 18.48 7.57 2.75
N LEU A 233 19.43 8.07 1.94
CA LEU A 233 19.24 9.32 1.19
C LEU A 233 18.20 9.16 0.07
N THR A 234 18.19 8.03 -0.64
CA THR A 234 17.17 7.76 -1.66
C THR A 234 15.80 7.60 -1.03
N SER A 235 15.68 6.89 0.09
CA SER A 235 14.40 6.67 0.77
C SER A 235 13.86 7.92 1.43
N LEU A 236 14.71 8.68 2.11
CA LEU A 236 14.29 9.94 2.73
C LEU A 236 13.87 10.97 1.70
N SER A 237 14.61 11.13 0.60
CA SER A 237 14.26 12.13 -0.42
C SER A 237 12.92 11.82 -1.09
N THR A 238 12.64 10.56 -1.43
CA THR A 238 11.32 10.15 -1.94
C THR A 238 10.24 10.27 -0.87
N ALA A 239 10.51 9.85 0.37
CA ALA A 239 9.56 9.94 1.48
C ALA A 239 9.18 11.39 1.80
N LEU A 240 10.06 12.38 1.62
CA LEU A 240 9.72 13.79 1.81
C LEU A 240 8.70 14.29 0.79
N VAL A 241 8.88 13.93 -0.48
CA VAL A 241 7.92 14.28 -1.55
C VAL A 241 6.57 13.61 -1.30
N VAL A 242 6.57 12.30 -1.05
CA VAL A 242 5.35 11.53 -0.80
C VAL A 242 4.69 11.94 0.51
N GLY A 243 5.46 12.29 1.54
CA GLY A 243 4.96 12.83 2.80
C GLY A 243 4.26 14.18 2.60
N SER A 244 4.77 15.02 1.70
CA SER A 244 4.12 16.27 1.32
C SER A 244 2.80 15.99 0.58
N MET A 245 2.77 15.00 -0.32
CA MET A 245 1.55 14.54 -0.96
C MET A 245 0.52 13.98 0.04
N LEU A 246 0.98 13.27 1.08
CA LEU A 246 0.10 12.71 2.11
C LEU A 246 -0.55 13.80 2.98
N ILE A 247 0.20 14.85 3.32
CA ILE A 247 -0.27 15.95 4.18
C ILE A 247 -1.12 16.96 3.39
N PHE A 248 -0.70 17.31 2.16
CA PHE A 248 -1.29 18.40 1.39
C PHE A 248 -2.12 17.96 0.18
N GLY A 249 -2.09 16.68 -0.18
CA GLY A 249 -2.77 16.17 -1.37
C GLY A 249 -4.28 15.97 -1.25
N GLY A 250 -4.82 16.03 -0.03
CA GLY A 250 -6.22 15.75 0.26
C GLY A 250 -6.60 14.27 0.09
N GLU A 251 -7.87 13.94 0.34
CA GLU A 251 -8.34 12.55 0.39
C GLU A 251 -8.16 11.80 -0.93
N SER A 252 -8.25 12.50 -2.07
CA SER A 252 -8.23 11.87 -3.40
C SER A 252 -6.94 11.10 -3.68
N ILE A 253 -5.81 11.52 -3.09
CA ILE A 253 -4.51 10.85 -3.23
C ILE A 253 -3.94 10.39 -1.89
N PHE A 254 -4.72 10.49 -0.81
CA PHE A 254 -4.28 10.09 0.53
C PHE A 254 -3.91 8.61 0.58
N SER A 255 -4.79 7.73 0.10
CA SER A 255 -4.53 6.28 0.10
C SER A 255 -3.36 5.90 -0.81
N LEU A 256 -3.22 6.55 -1.97
CA LEU A 256 -2.08 6.36 -2.87
C LEU A 256 -0.76 6.75 -2.18
N SER A 257 -0.68 7.96 -1.65
CA SER A 257 0.53 8.49 -1.00
C SER A 257 0.87 7.72 0.28
N LEU A 258 -0.13 7.28 1.04
CA LEU A 258 0.06 6.44 2.22
C LEU A 258 0.68 5.09 1.83
N ALA A 259 0.15 4.43 0.79
CA ALA A 259 0.67 3.16 0.31
C ALA A 259 2.13 3.29 -0.16
N ILE A 260 2.46 4.36 -0.90
CA ILE A 260 3.85 4.62 -1.31
C ILE A 260 4.75 4.89 -0.10
N LEU A 261 4.30 5.71 0.86
CA LEU A 261 5.10 6.06 2.03
C LEU A 261 5.40 4.84 2.90
N LEU A 262 4.37 4.03 3.21
CA LEU A 262 4.53 2.77 3.93
C LEU A 262 5.45 1.82 3.17
N GLY A 263 5.29 1.74 1.85
CA GLY A 263 6.12 0.92 1.00
C GLY A 263 7.59 1.32 1.01
N ILE A 264 7.89 2.62 1.00
CA ILE A 264 9.27 3.12 1.16
C ILE A 264 9.82 2.72 2.53
N ILE A 265 9.07 2.99 3.61
CA ILE A 265 9.51 2.69 4.98
C ILE A 265 9.79 1.19 5.16
N PHE A 266 8.83 0.34 4.80
CA PHE A 266 8.97 -1.10 4.96
C PHE A 266 9.94 -1.72 3.95
N GLY A 267 10.04 -1.20 2.73
CA GLY A 267 11.01 -1.67 1.71
C GLY A 267 12.46 -1.34 2.08
N THR A 268 12.73 -0.14 2.60
CA THR A 268 14.06 0.20 3.13
C THR A 268 14.42 -0.71 4.31
N TYR A 269 13.46 -0.94 5.20
CA TYR A 269 13.65 -1.85 6.31
C TYR A 269 13.86 -3.31 5.88
N SER A 270 13.08 -3.80 4.92
CA SER A 270 13.08 -5.19 4.49
C SER A 270 14.35 -5.54 3.70
N SER A 271 14.82 -4.65 2.84
CA SER A 271 16.09 -4.83 2.11
C SER A 271 17.28 -5.00 3.05
N ILE A 272 17.29 -4.30 4.19
CA ILE A 272 18.33 -4.39 5.22
C ILE A 272 18.15 -5.65 6.08
N PHE A 273 16.96 -5.84 6.68
CA PHE A 273 16.77 -6.82 7.75
C PHE A 273 16.14 -8.14 7.30
N ILE A 274 15.30 -8.14 6.27
CA ILE A 274 14.58 -9.34 5.83
C ILE A 274 15.38 -10.02 4.70
N ALA A 275 15.66 -9.29 3.62
CA ALA A 275 16.34 -9.82 2.45
C ALA A 275 17.72 -10.40 2.79
N SER A 276 18.54 -9.64 3.51
CA SER A 276 19.89 -10.07 3.92
C SER A 276 19.84 -11.28 4.87
N SER A 277 18.89 -11.32 5.80
CA SER A 277 18.77 -12.42 6.76
C SER A 277 18.34 -13.72 6.12
N ILE A 278 17.34 -13.66 5.23
CA ILE A 278 16.91 -14.83 4.45
C ILE A 278 18.05 -15.30 3.55
N MET A 279 18.73 -14.37 2.87
CA MET A 279 19.88 -14.73 2.03
C MET A 279 20.94 -15.47 2.85
N MET A 280 21.29 -14.99 4.05
CA MET A 280 22.25 -15.67 4.94
C MET A 280 21.83 -17.08 5.34
N CYS A 281 20.54 -17.37 5.46
CA CYS A 281 20.05 -18.72 5.77
C CYS A 281 20.25 -19.71 4.62
N PHE A 282 20.18 -19.24 3.38
CA PHE A 282 20.30 -20.08 2.18
C PHE A 282 21.69 -20.02 1.54
N TYR A 283 22.54 -19.09 1.94
CA TYR A 283 23.90 -18.98 1.44
C TYR A 283 24.77 -20.07 2.04
N LYS A 284 25.19 -21.03 1.22
CA LYS A 284 26.21 -22.01 1.58
C LYS A 284 27.57 -21.44 1.19
N GLU A 285 28.46 -21.27 2.16
CA GLU A 285 29.88 -21.04 1.87
C GLU A 285 30.40 -22.25 1.09
N GLU A 286 30.80 -22.04 -0.17
CA GLU A 286 31.69 -23.01 -0.82
C GLU A 286 33.00 -23.02 -0.01
N LYS A 287 33.22 -24.13 0.70
CA LYS A 287 34.46 -24.39 1.44
C LYS A 287 35.66 -24.46 0.49
#